data_AF-A0A9P8GX44-F1
#
_entry.id   AF-A0A9P8GX44-F1
#
_cell.length_a   1.000
_cell.length_b   1.000
_cell.length_c   1.000
_cell.angle_alpha   90.00
_cell.angle_beta   90.00
_cell.angle_gamma   90.00
#
_symmetry.space_group_name_H-M   'P 1'
#
loop_
_entity.id
_entity.type
_entity.pdbx_description
1 polymer ?
#
loop_
_entity_poly.entity_id
_entity_poly.type
_entity_poly.pdbx_seq_one_letter_code
_entity_poly.pdbx_strand_id
1 'polypeptide(L)'
;MCAHLEYDQESGTACWDRFGNAIEVWKADEVERGTFHRTGILEHDCETRGFQLSRFNDKETLCVVSSEGKGFVWDLSVHPPQRQKVLEIENEAVGHLDQGQDTVCYSMGTRGYHVCSKTTGEMLGKLDPKDCQNIYHIAHPPPQLTLSMGAPNHGPTAQVCPPQSPRKDRLTPLKLYNGPHPVPRSPLAIENDEWGSGIISGNYMCGVSRGGRVFICTDFLGALADPARFASTTAILHTEGDGSTFELGGWLTLKNGRAAFEIIDNVYIFTLPDSGTLPEVGEIQRPIWATPISSAQQLAVPVSFMGIYDDCIMYTYTTLGFRSSSPRQRRNGQNTRSERTRAFPTKAIRILSLAPDLSQPGEELSYIEGLEVNDNNPRGNDTSSIRSGSAPRARGAAMQAGLLQLMALLTNDQEDETSNSDSDNSHPNDREPAVLDEAARAELYASITEQEQAEWAEDDAYEQMLEMEDRQQIAEMMGFGDGEEEAMEMLRSDDEDEVAVRGPYAPSLDDDEDDEWEDEGDVV
;
A
#
# COMPACT_ATOMS: atom_id res chain seq x y z
N MET A 1 2.40 6.94 -14.20
CA MET A 1 3.68 6.19 -14.13
C MET A 1 3.52 5.17 -13.00
N CYS A 2 3.34 3.88 -13.30
CA CYS A 2 3.30 2.82 -12.29
C CYS A 2 4.40 1.82 -12.66
N ALA A 3 5.52 1.86 -11.93
CA ALA A 3 6.52 0.81 -12.02
C ALA A 3 6.06 -0.33 -11.10
N HIS A 4 5.37 -1.33 -11.67
CA HIS A 4 5.10 -2.58 -10.96
C HIS A 4 6.38 -3.41 -10.98
N LEU A 5 6.78 -3.95 -9.83
CA LEU A 5 7.85 -4.93 -9.71
C LEU A 5 7.36 -6.14 -8.91
N GLU A 6 7.64 -7.33 -9.44
CA GLU A 6 7.47 -8.60 -8.74
C GLU A 6 8.84 -9.25 -8.56
N TYR A 7 9.11 -9.78 -7.38
CA TYR A 7 10.36 -10.46 -7.08
C TYR A 7 10.10 -11.73 -6.29
N ASP A 8 10.71 -12.80 -6.74
CA ASP A 8 10.76 -14.03 -5.97
C ASP A 8 12.17 -14.28 -5.43
N GLN A 9 12.24 -14.41 -4.11
CA GLN A 9 13.50 -14.57 -3.39
C GLN A 9 14.17 -15.95 -3.58
N GLU A 10 13.40 -17.02 -3.78
CA GLU A 10 13.96 -18.37 -3.85
C GLU A 10 14.55 -18.67 -5.23
N SER A 11 13.92 -18.19 -6.31
CA SER A 11 14.49 -18.31 -7.66
C SER A 11 15.45 -17.17 -8.01
N GLY A 12 15.36 -16.04 -7.30
CA GLY A 12 16.03 -14.80 -7.67
C GLY A 12 15.45 -14.15 -8.93
N THR A 13 14.24 -14.53 -9.36
CA THR A 13 13.60 -13.95 -10.55
C THR A 13 12.90 -12.63 -10.17
N ALA A 14 13.16 -11.59 -10.95
CA ALA A 14 12.49 -10.29 -10.90
C ALA A 14 11.78 -10.00 -12.22
N CYS A 15 10.59 -9.42 -12.15
CA CYS A 15 9.83 -8.95 -13.30
C CYS A 15 9.46 -7.48 -13.09
N TRP A 16 9.63 -6.65 -14.11
CA TRP A 16 9.23 -5.24 -14.06
C TRP A 16 8.54 -4.77 -15.33
N ASP A 17 7.61 -3.84 -15.15
CA ASP A 17 6.93 -3.19 -16.27
C ASP A 17 7.95 -2.40 -17.10
N ARG A 18 7.93 -2.58 -18.43
CA ARG A 18 8.83 -1.88 -19.34
C ARG A 18 8.24 -0.56 -19.85
N PHE A 19 6.96 -0.28 -19.63
CA PHE A 19 6.17 0.68 -20.40
C PHE A 19 6.19 0.34 -21.91
N GLY A 20 5.01 0.21 -22.53
CA GLY A 20 4.90 -0.20 -23.93
C GLY A 20 4.64 -1.69 -24.15
N ASN A 21 3.61 -2.22 -23.46
CA ASN A 21 3.03 -3.56 -23.69
C ASN A 21 4.07 -4.70 -23.64
N ALA A 22 5.02 -4.60 -22.70
CA ALA A 22 6.01 -5.63 -22.45
C ALA A 22 6.44 -5.67 -20.99
N ILE A 23 6.92 -6.84 -20.54
CA ILE A 23 7.49 -7.04 -19.21
C ILE A 23 8.92 -7.55 -19.37
N GLU A 24 9.87 -6.98 -18.63
CA GLU A 24 11.22 -7.53 -18.59
C GLU A 24 11.37 -8.55 -17.48
N VAL A 25 12.11 -9.63 -17.75
CA VAL A 25 12.41 -10.69 -16.78
C VAL A 25 13.90 -10.72 -16.54
N TRP A 26 14.26 -10.74 -15.26
CA TRP A 26 15.63 -10.69 -14.77
C TRP A 26 15.87 -11.80 -13.76
N LYS A 27 17.10 -12.30 -13.72
CA LYS A 27 17.55 -13.31 -12.76
C LYS A 27 18.73 -12.77 -11.98
N ALA A 28 18.68 -12.91 -10.66
CA ALA A 28 19.83 -12.67 -9.81
C ALA A 28 20.97 -13.62 -10.20
N ASP A 29 22.19 -13.11 -10.24
CA ASP A 29 23.39 -13.93 -10.38
C ASP A 29 23.65 -14.69 -9.07
N GLU A 30 23.97 -15.97 -9.19
CA GLU A 30 24.33 -16.82 -8.03
C GLU A 30 25.78 -16.61 -7.60
N VAL A 31 26.63 -16.10 -8.50
CA VAL A 31 28.08 -15.92 -8.28
C VAL A 31 28.38 -14.56 -7.67
N GLU A 32 27.72 -13.50 -8.14
CA GLU A 32 27.93 -12.13 -7.66
C GLU A 32 26.67 -11.58 -6.99
N ARG A 33 26.72 -11.45 -5.66
CA ARG A 33 25.57 -11.00 -4.88
C ARG A 33 25.14 -9.60 -5.31
N GLY A 34 23.90 -9.47 -5.74
CA GLY A 34 23.26 -8.19 -6.05
C GLY A 34 23.32 -7.80 -7.53
N THR A 35 23.89 -8.63 -8.40
CA THR A 35 23.81 -8.43 -9.85
C THR A 35 22.62 -9.20 -10.42
N PHE A 36 22.00 -8.61 -11.45
CA PHE A 36 20.89 -9.20 -12.18
C PHE A 36 21.23 -9.19 -13.67
N HIS A 37 20.84 -10.26 -14.37
CA HIS A 37 20.91 -10.31 -15.83
C HIS A 37 19.52 -10.49 -16.42
N ARG A 38 19.25 -9.78 -17.51
CA ARG A 38 17.98 -9.89 -18.22
C ARG A 38 17.91 -11.23 -18.93
N THR A 39 16.87 -12.01 -18.66
CA THR A 39 16.64 -13.33 -19.26
C THR A 39 15.63 -13.28 -20.40
N GLY A 40 14.80 -12.23 -20.47
CA GLY A 40 13.84 -12.07 -21.57
C GLY A 40 13.07 -10.76 -21.52
N ILE A 41 12.41 -10.46 -22.64
CA ILE A 41 11.36 -9.44 -22.76
C ILE A 41 10.10 -10.18 -23.22
N LEU A 42 9.03 -10.06 -22.45
CA LEU A 42 7.76 -10.71 -22.71
C LEU A 42 6.84 -9.70 -23.38
N GLU A 43 6.76 -9.77 -24.70
CA GLU A 43 5.94 -8.84 -25.49
C GLU A 43 4.49 -9.33 -25.62
N HIS A 44 3.56 -8.38 -25.58
CA HIS A 44 2.14 -8.57 -25.81
C HIS A 44 1.55 -7.39 -26.58
N ASP A 45 0.39 -7.59 -27.19
CA ASP A 45 -0.20 -6.67 -28.16
C ASP A 45 -1.23 -5.70 -27.54
N CYS A 46 -1.21 -5.54 -26.22
CA CYS A 46 -2.18 -4.74 -25.45
C CYS A 46 -1.56 -4.19 -24.16
N GLU A 47 -2.19 -3.16 -23.59
CA GLU A 47 -1.72 -2.48 -22.38
C GLU A 47 -1.58 -3.43 -21.20
N THR A 48 -0.44 -3.39 -20.50
CA THR A 48 -0.25 -4.04 -19.20
C THR A 48 -1.03 -3.30 -18.14
N ARG A 49 -2.03 -3.95 -17.54
CA ARG A 49 -2.75 -3.40 -16.39
C ARG A 49 -2.18 -3.87 -15.04
N GLY A 50 -1.54 -5.03 -15.04
CA GLY A 50 -0.84 -5.61 -13.90
C GLY A 50 -0.33 -7.00 -14.20
N PHE A 51 0.54 -7.51 -13.34
CA PHE A 51 1.06 -8.87 -13.43
C PHE A 51 1.39 -9.40 -12.04
N GLN A 52 1.61 -10.71 -11.95
CA GLN A 52 2.07 -11.34 -10.71
C GLN A 52 2.96 -12.51 -11.04
N LEU A 53 4.08 -12.59 -10.33
CA LEU A 53 4.99 -13.72 -10.35
C LEU A 53 4.57 -14.73 -9.26
N SER A 54 4.57 -16.01 -9.59
CA SER A 54 4.34 -17.06 -8.60
C SER A 54 5.12 -18.31 -8.92
N ARG A 55 5.51 -19.03 -7.86
CA ARG A 55 6.11 -20.35 -7.96
C ARG A 55 5.20 -21.40 -7.34
N PHE A 56 5.00 -22.48 -8.09
CA PHE A 56 4.34 -23.68 -7.62
C PHE A 56 5.27 -24.87 -7.83
N ASN A 57 5.85 -25.38 -6.74
CA ASN A 57 6.91 -26.38 -6.78
C ASN A 57 8.10 -25.87 -7.61
N ASP A 58 8.48 -26.56 -8.68
CA ASP A 58 9.59 -26.17 -9.56
C ASP A 58 9.18 -25.30 -10.77
N LYS A 59 7.89 -24.91 -10.83
CA LYS A 59 7.36 -24.10 -11.93
C LYS A 59 7.19 -22.65 -11.54
N GLU A 60 7.84 -21.77 -12.29
CA GLU A 60 7.75 -20.33 -12.18
C GLU A 60 6.83 -19.80 -13.27
N THR A 61 5.77 -19.12 -12.87
CA THR A 61 4.72 -18.65 -13.76
C THR A 61 4.49 -17.16 -13.54
N LEU A 62 4.44 -16.42 -14.65
CA LEU A 62 4.03 -15.04 -14.65
C LEU A 62 2.68 -14.93 -15.34
N CYS A 63 1.69 -14.40 -14.62
CA CYS A 63 0.40 -14.05 -15.20
C CYS A 63 0.32 -12.54 -15.41
N VAL A 64 -0.19 -12.13 -16.57
CA VAL A 64 -0.34 -10.73 -16.98
C VAL A 64 -1.80 -10.48 -17.32
N VAL A 65 -2.29 -9.28 -17.02
CA VAL A 65 -3.65 -8.85 -17.39
C VAL A 65 -3.63 -7.53 -18.13
N SER A 66 -4.57 -7.37 -19.05
CA SER A 66 -4.85 -6.13 -19.78
C SER A 66 -6.28 -5.65 -19.52
N SER A 67 -6.47 -4.34 -19.61
CA SER A 67 -7.79 -3.70 -19.68
C SER A 67 -8.53 -4.03 -20.98
N GLU A 68 -7.83 -4.51 -22.01
CA GLU A 68 -8.35 -4.79 -23.36
C GLU A 68 -8.90 -6.23 -23.52
N GLY A 69 -9.27 -6.89 -22.42
CA GLY A 69 -9.93 -8.21 -22.47
C GLY A 69 -8.98 -9.39 -22.66
N LYS A 70 -7.67 -9.19 -22.42
CA LYS A 70 -6.66 -10.25 -22.55
C LYS A 70 -5.91 -10.50 -21.24
N GLY A 71 -5.57 -11.76 -21.03
CA GLY A 71 -4.56 -12.19 -20.06
C GLY A 71 -3.50 -13.07 -20.72
N PHE A 72 -2.32 -13.17 -20.11
CA PHE A 72 -1.23 -13.99 -20.62
C PHE A 72 -0.65 -14.84 -19.50
N VAL A 73 -0.32 -16.09 -19.81
CA VAL A 73 0.38 -17.01 -18.90
C VAL A 73 1.73 -17.35 -19.52
N TRP A 74 2.79 -17.04 -18.79
CA TRP A 74 4.17 -17.29 -19.18
C TRP A 74 4.83 -18.31 -18.27
N ASP A 75 5.58 -19.23 -18.88
CA ASP A 75 6.51 -20.13 -18.21
C ASP A 75 7.88 -19.47 -18.14
N LEU A 76 8.33 -19.16 -16.92
CA LEU A 76 9.65 -18.60 -16.69
C LEU A 76 10.67 -19.67 -16.27
N SER A 77 10.24 -20.92 -16.03
CA SER A 77 11.15 -22.03 -15.71
C SER A 77 11.97 -22.50 -16.91
N VAL A 78 11.58 -22.09 -18.12
CA VAL A 78 12.28 -22.42 -19.37
C VAL A 78 13.07 -21.21 -19.87
N HIS A 79 14.20 -21.47 -20.54
CA HIS A 79 15.03 -20.43 -21.14
C HIS A 79 15.14 -20.63 -22.67
N PRO A 80 14.74 -19.65 -23.50
CA PRO A 80 14.09 -18.38 -23.11
C PRO A 80 12.67 -18.61 -22.54
N PRO A 81 12.12 -17.66 -21.75
CA PRO A 81 10.74 -17.73 -21.26
C PRO A 81 9.73 -17.96 -22.40
N GLN A 82 8.68 -18.74 -22.14
CA GLN A 82 7.70 -19.12 -23.16
C GLN A 82 6.27 -18.75 -22.77
N ARG A 83 5.52 -18.19 -23.72
CA ARG A 83 4.09 -17.96 -23.55
C ARG A 83 3.36 -19.29 -23.64
N GLN A 84 2.74 -19.71 -22.54
CA GLN A 84 1.94 -20.94 -22.50
C GLN A 84 0.53 -20.71 -23.03
N LYS A 85 -0.07 -19.56 -22.71
CA LYS A 85 -1.48 -19.31 -23.01
C LYS A 85 -1.80 -17.82 -23.16
N VAL A 86 -2.77 -17.53 -24.02
CA VAL A 86 -3.52 -16.27 -24.07
C VAL A 86 -4.92 -16.57 -23.54
N LEU A 87 -5.39 -15.75 -22.60
CA LEU A 87 -6.66 -15.86 -21.91
C LEU A 87 -7.59 -14.78 -22.44
N GLU A 88 -8.78 -15.19 -22.87
CA GLU A 88 -9.85 -14.26 -23.24
C GLU A 88 -10.64 -13.94 -21.97
N ILE A 89 -10.55 -12.69 -21.51
CA ILE A 89 -11.26 -12.19 -20.34
C ILE A 89 -12.21 -11.07 -20.75
N GLU A 90 -13.06 -10.64 -19.83
CA GLU A 90 -13.90 -9.48 -20.12
C GLU A 90 -13.05 -8.20 -20.14
N ASN A 91 -13.44 -7.23 -20.98
CA ASN A 91 -12.80 -5.92 -21.03
C ASN A 91 -12.94 -5.19 -19.69
N GLU A 92 -12.09 -4.18 -19.48
CA GLU A 92 -12.08 -3.31 -18.31
C GLU A 92 -11.75 -4.07 -17.02
N ALA A 93 -10.82 -5.03 -17.10
CA ALA A 93 -10.20 -5.59 -15.92
C ALA A 93 -9.53 -4.46 -15.12
N VAL A 94 -9.83 -4.38 -13.83
CA VAL A 94 -9.39 -3.29 -12.96
C VAL A 94 -7.98 -3.56 -12.42
N GLY A 95 -7.54 -4.82 -12.40
CA GLY A 95 -6.19 -5.19 -11.98
C GLY A 95 -5.95 -6.70 -11.99
N HIS A 96 -4.67 -7.07 -11.93
CA HIS A 96 -4.25 -8.45 -11.65
C HIS A 96 -4.40 -8.67 -10.14
N LEU A 97 -5.05 -9.76 -9.74
CA LEU A 97 -5.26 -10.05 -8.32
C LEU A 97 -4.25 -11.05 -7.81
N ASP A 98 -4.49 -12.32 -8.14
CA ASP A 98 -3.71 -13.43 -7.62
C ASP A 98 -3.88 -14.66 -8.50
N GLN A 99 -3.03 -15.65 -8.31
CA GLN A 99 -3.04 -16.89 -9.05
C GLN A 99 -2.86 -18.10 -8.14
N GLY A 100 -3.60 -19.17 -8.42
CA GLY A 100 -3.33 -20.51 -7.90
C GLY A 100 -2.39 -21.27 -8.83
N GLN A 101 -2.17 -22.55 -8.54
CA GLN A 101 -1.33 -23.40 -9.39
C GLN A 101 -1.87 -23.50 -10.82
N ASP A 102 -3.17 -23.79 -10.96
CA ASP A 102 -3.82 -24.01 -12.27
C ASP A 102 -4.82 -22.91 -12.65
N THR A 103 -4.97 -21.90 -11.80
CA THR A 103 -6.00 -20.85 -11.93
C THR A 103 -5.41 -19.46 -11.83
N VAL A 104 -6.02 -18.49 -12.49
CA VAL A 104 -5.72 -17.06 -12.32
C VAL A 104 -7.02 -16.32 -12.05
N CYS A 105 -6.97 -15.33 -11.17
CA CYS A 105 -8.11 -14.53 -10.74
C CYS A 105 -7.91 -13.06 -11.13
N TYR A 106 -8.97 -12.46 -11.66
CA TYR A 106 -8.98 -11.07 -12.12
C TYR A 106 -10.03 -10.26 -11.38
N SER A 107 -9.69 -9.02 -11.05
CA SER A 107 -10.65 -8.03 -10.57
C SER A 107 -11.38 -7.42 -11.75
N MET A 108 -12.71 -7.49 -11.73
CA MET A 108 -13.58 -6.87 -12.72
C MET A 108 -14.38 -5.70 -12.14
N GLY A 109 -13.88 -5.10 -11.06
CA GLY A 109 -14.51 -3.97 -10.37
C GLY A 109 -15.85 -4.35 -9.77
N THR A 110 -16.92 -3.72 -10.24
CA THR A 110 -18.30 -3.98 -9.78
C THR A 110 -18.85 -5.35 -10.20
N ARG A 111 -18.17 -6.04 -11.12
CA ARG A 111 -18.52 -7.40 -11.56
C ARG A 111 -17.85 -8.51 -10.72
N GLY A 112 -17.15 -8.14 -9.65
CA GLY A 112 -16.50 -9.08 -8.74
C GLY A 112 -15.25 -9.72 -9.35
N TYR A 113 -15.09 -11.02 -9.12
CA TYR A 113 -13.86 -11.75 -9.41
C TYR A 113 -14.08 -12.82 -10.47
N HIS A 114 -13.30 -12.76 -11.55
CA HIS A 114 -13.36 -13.77 -12.62
C HIS A 114 -12.18 -14.72 -12.49
N VAL A 115 -12.45 -16.03 -12.58
CA VAL A 115 -11.42 -17.06 -12.45
C VAL A 115 -11.30 -17.82 -13.77
N CYS A 116 -10.07 -17.94 -14.28
CA CYS A 116 -9.75 -18.65 -15.52
C CYS A 116 -8.76 -19.78 -15.25
N SER A 117 -8.83 -20.83 -16.08
CA SER A 117 -7.82 -21.90 -16.08
C SER A 117 -6.59 -21.45 -16.85
N LYS A 118 -5.40 -21.60 -16.26
CA LYS A 118 -4.13 -21.37 -16.96
C LYS A 118 -3.89 -22.38 -18.08
N THR A 119 -4.39 -23.60 -17.91
CA THR A 119 -4.15 -24.73 -18.84
C THR A 119 -5.09 -24.68 -20.04
N THR A 120 -6.39 -24.55 -19.82
CA THR A 120 -7.36 -24.54 -20.94
C THR A 120 -7.48 -23.15 -21.54
N GLY A 121 -7.39 -22.11 -20.71
CA GLY A 121 -7.69 -20.73 -21.05
C GLY A 121 -9.15 -20.35 -20.86
N GLU A 122 -9.99 -21.29 -20.42
CA GLU A 122 -11.42 -21.09 -20.25
C GLU A 122 -11.74 -20.42 -18.91
N MET A 123 -12.82 -19.62 -18.90
CA MET A 123 -13.40 -19.08 -17.67
C MET A 123 -14.03 -20.22 -16.86
N LEU A 124 -13.54 -20.40 -15.64
CA LEU A 124 -14.04 -21.40 -14.69
C LEU A 124 -15.31 -20.93 -13.98
N GLY A 125 -15.47 -19.62 -13.82
CA GLY A 125 -16.66 -19.01 -13.25
C GLY A 125 -16.38 -17.62 -12.68
N LYS A 126 -17.35 -17.11 -11.92
CA LYS A 126 -17.32 -15.79 -11.32
C LYS A 126 -17.69 -15.89 -9.84
N LEU A 127 -16.93 -15.20 -8.99
CA LEU A 127 -17.32 -14.94 -7.60
C LEU A 127 -17.86 -13.52 -7.56
N ASP A 128 -19.17 -13.38 -7.47
CA ASP A 128 -19.83 -12.08 -7.44
C ASP A 128 -20.30 -11.77 -6.02
N PRO A 129 -19.62 -10.86 -5.28
CA PRO A 129 -19.98 -10.57 -3.91
C PRO A 129 -21.42 -10.06 -3.74
N LYS A 130 -22.03 -9.48 -4.76
CA LYS A 130 -23.44 -9.02 -4.69
C LYS A 130 -24.43 -10.16 -4.44
N ASP A 131 -24.08 -11.38 -4.83
CA ASP A 131 -24.93 -12.56 -4.69
C ASP A 131 -24.77 -13.21 -3.30
N CYS A 132 -23.85 -12.70 -2.47
CA CYS A 132 -23.59 -13.20 -1.13
C CYS A 132 -24.74 -12.84 -0.17
N GLN A 133 -25.29 -13.85 0.49
CA GLN A 133 -26.39 -13.68 1.45
C GLN A 133 -25.90 -13.58 2.91
N ASN A 134 -24.70 -14.10 3.19
CA ASN A 134 -24.16 -14.15 4.55
C ASN A 134 -23.41 -12.85 4.85
N ILE A 135 -24.11 -11.91 5.50
CA ILE A 135 -23.55 -10.62 5.86
C ILE A 135 -23.24 -10.60 7.35
N TYR A 136 -22.02 -10.20 7.68
CA TYR A 136 -21.54 -9.96 9.02
C TYR A 136 -21.01 -8.53 9.13
N HIS A 137 -20.79 -8.06 10.36
CA HIS A 137 -20.07 -6.81 10.56
C HIS A 137 -19.15 -6.84 11.77
N ILE A 138 -18.15 -5.96 11.72
CA ILE A 138 -17.28 -5.62 12.84
C ILE A 138 -17.42 -4.12 13.08
N ALA A 139 -17.66 -3.75 14.34
CA ALA A 139 -17.61 -2.36 14.76
C ALA A 139 -16.16 -1.89 14.79
N HIS A 140 -15.90 -0.71 14.22
CA HIS A 140 -14.55 -0.18 14.14
C HIS A 140 -14.05 0.17 15.55
N PRO A 141 -12.78 -0.13 15.90
CA PRO A 141 -12.28 0.17 17.23
C PRO A 141 -12.35 1.68 17.46
N PRO A 142 -12.71 2.14 18.67
CA PRO A 142 -12.70 3.56 18.97
C PRO A 142 -11.27 4.09 18.79
N PRO A 143 -11.10 5.37 18.35
CA PRO A 143 -9.80 6.00 18.24
C PRO A 143 -9.00 5.76 19.52
N GLN A 144 -7.88 5.07 19.40
CA GLN A 144 -7.06 4.83 20.59
C GLN A 144 -6.52 6.18 21.04
N LEU A 145 -6.90 6.60 22.25
CA LEU A 145 -6.23 7.69 22.94
C LEU A 145 -4.79 7.23 23.15
N THR A 146 -3.87 7.66 22.31
CA THR A 146 -2.46 7.39 22.53
C THR A 146 -2.06 8.06 23.84
N LEU A 147 -1.99 7.24 24.90
CA LEU A 147 -1.39 7.57 26.19
C LEU A 147 0.10 7.80 25.96
N SER A 148 0.45 9.00 25.47
CA SER A 148 1.74 9.70 25.60
C SER A 148 1.85 10.81 24.55
N MET A 149 0.97 11.82 24.62
CA MET A 149 1.32 13.18 24.17
C MET A 149 2.22 13.92 25.20
N GLY A 150 2.73 13.20 26.21
CA GLY A 150 3.54 13.73 27.30
C GLY A 150 5.06 13.73 27.06
N ALA A 151 5.54 13.36 25.87
CA ALA A 151 6.96 13.46 25.53
C ALA A 151 7.14 14.27 24.23
N PRO A 152 6.92 15.60 24.25
CA PRO A 152 7.00 16.44 23.05
C PRO A 152 8.39 16.51 22.41
N ASN A 153 9.44 15.97 23.04
CA ASN A 153 10.81 16.07 22.54
C ASN A 153 11.46 14.73 22.21
N HIS A 154 10.71 13.64 22.34
CA HIS A 154 11.21 12.30 22.09
C HIS A 154 10.09 11.46 21.45
N GLY A 155 10.05 11.42 20.12
CA GLY A 155 9.51 10.23 19.43
C GLY A 155 10.10 8.98 20.10
N PRO A 156 9.38 7.85 20.15
CA PRO A 156 9.61 6.77 21.12
C PRO A 156 11.10 6.50 21.36
N THR A 157 11.70 7.12 22.39
CA THR A 157 13.10 6.95 22.79
C THR A 157 13.31 5.70 23.63
N ALA A 158 12.32 4.82 23.66
CA ALA A 158 12.56 3.49 24.20
C ALA A 158 13.43 2.75 23.17
N GLN A 159 14.60 2.28 23.60
CA GLN A 159 15.20 1.10 22.98
C GLN A 159 14.10 0.02 22.94
N VAL A 160 13.53 -0.24 21.76
CA VAL A 160 12.57 -1.35 21.54
C VAL A 160 13.12 -2.31 20.50
N CYS A 161 14.43 -2.51 20.50
CA CYS A 161 15.06 -3.63 19.83
C CYS A 161 16.18 -4.21 20.71
N PRO A 162 15.98 -5.43 21.26
CA PRO A 162 14.74 -6.20 21.24
C PRO A 162 13.64 -5.55 22.13
N PRO A 163 12.35 -5.82 21.88
CA PRO A 163 11.29 -5.47 22.83
C PRO A 163 11.60 -6.12 24.19
N GLN A 164 11.74 -5.32 25.26
CA GLN A 164 12.09 -5.87 26.58
C GLN A 164 10.97 -6.74 27.19
N SER A 165 9.72 -6.61 26.71
CA SER A 165 8.60 -7.48 27.06
C SER A 165 7.47 -7.36 26.02
N PRO A 166 6.72 -8.44 25.72
CA PRO A 166 5.49 -8.37 24.93
C PRO A 166 4.50 -7.36 25.53
N ARG A 167 4.07 -6.38 24.72
CA ARG A 167 3.10 -5.36 25.15
C ARG A 167 1.69 -5.82 24.80
N LYS A 168 0.85 -6.05 25.82
CA LYS A 168 -0.53 -6.55 25.67
C LYS A 168 -1.54 -5.50 25.16
N ASP A 169 -1.13 -4.24 25.03
CA ASP A 169 -2.02 -3.10 24.72
C ASP A 169 -2.06 -2.70 23.24
N ARG A 170 -1.37 -3.44 22.36
CA ARG A 170 -1.23 -3.09 20.93
C ARG A 170 -2.23 -3.78 20.01
N LEU A 171 -2.92 -4.80 20.49
CA LEU A 171 -4.00 -5.48 19.78
C LEU A 171 -5.33 -5.21 20.49
N THR A 172 -6.30 -4.71 19.75
CA THR A 172 -7.67 -4.53 20.24
C THR A 172 -8.48 -5.74 19.82
N PRO A 173 -9.02 -6.54 20.76
CA PRO A 173 -9.92 -7.64 20.42
C PRO A 173 -11.22 -7.08 19.84
N LEU A 174 -11.71 -7.72 18.79
CA LEU A 174 -12.92 -7.33 18.08
C LEU A 174 -13.97 -8.44 18.14
N LYS A 175 -15.22 -8.02 17.98
CA LYS A 175 -16.38 -8.91 17.91
C LYS A 175 -16.99 -8.89 16.52
N LEU A 176 -17.40 -10.06 16.08
CA LEU A 176 -18.17 -10.30 14.87
C LEU A 176 -19.64 -10.34 15.23
N TYR A 177 -20.45 -9.67 14.43
CA TYR A 177 -21.89 -9.61 14.59
C TYR A 177 -22.57 -10.09 13.30
N ASN A 178 -23.75 -10.71 13.46
CA ASN A 178 -24.58 -11.09 12.34
C ASN A 178 -25.29 -9.87 11.74
N GLY A 179 -25.45 -9.90 10.41
CA GLY A 179 -26.14 -8.88 9.64
C GLY A 179 -25.27 -7.70 9.25
N PRO A 180 -25.83 -6.78 8.45
CA PRO A 180 -25.11 -5.58 7.99
C PRO A 180 -24.79 -4.65 9.16
N HIS A 181 -23.73 -3.85 9.00
CA HIS A 181 -23.40 -2.78 9.94
C HIS A 181 -24.59 -1.83 10.11
N PRO A 182 -24.99 -1.47 11.35
CA PRO A 182 -26.20 -0.67 11.60
C PRO A 182 -26.10 0.78 11.09
N VAL A 183 -24.88 1.29 10.96
CA VAL A 183 -24.59 2.63 10.43
C VAL A 183 -23.46 2.49 9.40
N PRO A 184 -23.76 2.07 8.17
CA PRO A 184 -22.72 1.92 7.14
C PRO A 184 -22.10 3.31 6.85
N ARG A 185 -20.77 3.40 6.87
CA ARG A 185 -20.07 4.65 6.52
C ARG A 185 -19.90 4.79 5.01
N SER A 186 -19.65 3.69 4.30
CA SER A 186 -19.65 3.69 2.84
C SER A 186 -21.06 3.99 2.30
N PRO A 187 -21.21 5.00 1.42
CA PRO A 187 -22.49 5.31 0.79
C PRO A 187 -22.83 4.34 -0.35
N LEU A 188 -21.88 3.50 -0.78
CA LEU A 188 -22.05 2.58 -1.91
C LEU A 188 -22.81 1.35 -1.46
N ALA A 189 -23.80 0.92 -2.24
CA ALA A 189 -24.41 -0.40 -2.09
C ALA A 189 -23.42 -1.50 -2.55
N ILE A 190 -23.61 -2.75 -2.10
CA ILE A 190 -22.67 -3.87 -2.39
C ILE A 190 -22.56 -4.09 -3.91
N GLU A 191 -23.68 -3.99 -4.61
CA GLU A 191 -23.80 -4.14 -6.06
C GLU A 191 -23.08 -3.05 -6.87
N ASN A 192 -22.80 -1.90 -6.24
CA ASN A 192 -22.09 -0.78 -6.84
C ASN A 192 -20.68 -0.63 -6.27
N ASP A 193 -20.23 -1.58 -5.45
CA ASP A 193 -18.92 -1.54 -4.83
C ASP A 193 -17.87 -2.09 -5.79
N GLU A 194 -16.69 -1.46 -5.81
CA GLU A 194 -15.60 -1.84 -6.70
C GLU A 194 -14.66 -2.81 -5.97
N TRP A 195 -14.59 -4.05 -6.42
CA TRP A 195 -13.80 -5.11 -5.79
C TRP A 195 -12.40 -5.19 -6.37
N GLY A 196 -11.50 -4.31 -5.94
CA GLY A 196 -10.19 -4.11 -6.58
C GLY A 196 -9.04 -4.96 -6.04
N SER A 197 -9.11 -5.45 -4.79
CA SER A 197 -8.08 -6.31 -4.18
C SER A 197 -8.60 -7.72 -3.94
N GLY A 198 -7.72 -8.72 -4.02
CA GLY A 198 -8.07 -10.12 -3.82
C GLY A 198 -6.85 -11.04 -3.77
N ILE A 199 -6.95 -12.10 -2.97
CA ILE A 199 -5.88 -13.07 -2.75
C ILE A 199 -6.47 -14.48 -2.61
N ILE A 200 -5.77 -15.47 -3.13
CA ILE A 200 -6.06 -16.90 -3.07
C ILE A 200 -4.99 -17.56 -2.20
N SER A 201 -5.40 -18.39 -1.26
CA SER A 201 -4.47 -19.21 -0.47
C SER A 201 -5.09 -20.57 -0.20
N GLY A 202 -4.57 -21.60 -0.87
CA GLY A 202 -5.19 -22.92 -0.88
C GLY A 202 -6.63 -22.84 -1.42
N ASN A 203 -7.61 -23.24 -0.61
CA ASN A 203 -9.03 -23.19 -0.96
C ASN A 203 -9.72 -21.86 -0.65
N TYR A 204 -9.02 -20.93 0.01
CA TYR A 204 -9.58 -19.65 0.40
C TYR A 204 -9.41 -18.64 -0.72
N MET A 205 -10.42 -17.81 -0.92
CA MET A 205 -10.32 -16.55 -1.64
C MET A 205 -10.84 -15.43 -0.74
N CYS A 206 -10.03 -14.40 -0.54
CA CYS A 206 -10.46 -13.18 0.15
C CYS A 206 -10.34 -12.00 -0.80
N GLY A 207 -11.24 -11.04 -0.64
CA GLY A 207 -11.33 -9.85 -1.46
C GLY A 207 -11.65 -8.63 -0.64
N VAL A 208 -11.20 -7.46 -1.07
CA VAL A 208 -11.56 -6.19 -0.41
C VAL A 208 -12.06 -5.20 -1.46
N SER A 209 -13.15 -4.53 -1.09
CA SER A 209 -13.79 -3.52 -1.93
C SER A 209 -13.32 -2.11 -1.61
N ARG A 210 -13.53 -1.19 -2.55
CA ARG A 210 -13.34 0.25 -2.36
C ARG A 210 -14.14 0.77 -1.17
N GLY A 211 -15.35 0.26 -0.94
CA GLY A 211 -16.16 0.59 0.23
C GLY A 211 -15.61 0.06 1.56
N GLY A 212 -14.49 -0.65 1.58
CA GLY A 212 -13.91 -1.26 2.78
C GLY A 212 -14.63 -2.53 3.24
N ARG A 213 -15.37 -3.19 2.35
CA ARG A 213 -16.01 -4.49 2.65
C ARG A 213 -15.03 -5.60 2.33
N VAL A 214 -15.11 -6.68 3.09
CA VAL A 214 -14.26 -7.85 2.87
C VAL A 214 -15.14 -9.01 2.40
N PHE A 215 -14.82 -9.58 1.25
CA PHE A 215 -15.40 -10.81 0.74
C PHE A 215 -14.54 -11.98 1.21
N ILE A 216 -15.18 -13.03 1.72
CA ILE A 216 -14.52 -14.24 2.20
C ILE A 216 -15.19 -15.43 1.50
N CYS A 217 -14.39 -16.29 0.87
CA CYS A 217 -14.81 -17.57 0.33
C CYS A 217 -13.90 -18.67 0.87
N THR A 218 -14.46 -19.67 1.56
CA THR A 218 -13.69 -20.76 2.19
C THR A 218 -13.51 -22.01 1.33
N ASP A 219 -14.11 -22.01 0.15
CA ASP A 219 -13.99 -23.05 -0.88
C ASP A 219 -14.29 -22.42 -2.24
N PHE A 220 -13.31 -21.69 -2.79
CA PHE A 220 -13.55 -20.89 -3.99
C PHE A 220 -13.82 -21.75 -5.22
N LEU A 221 -13.12 -22.87 -5.40
CA LEU A 221 -13.37 -23.80 -6.50
C LEU A 221 -14.77 -24.43 -6.39
N GLY A 222 -15.18 -24.84 -5.19
CA GLY A 222 -16.53 -25.34 -4.97
C GLY A 222 -17.60 -24.27 -5.22
N ALA A 223 -17.34 -23.02 -4.80
CA ALA A 223 -18.25 -21.90 -5.02
C ALA A 223 -18.40 -21.53 -6.51
N LEU A 224 -17.35 -21.69 -7.32
CA LEU A 224 -17.41 -21.51 -8.77
C LEU A 224 -18.24 -22.62 -9.46
N ALA A 225 -18.19 -23.84 -8.93
CA ALA A 225 -18.82 -25.00 -9.54
C ALA A 225 -20.32 -25.17 -9.18
N ASP A 226 -20.73 -24.72 -7.99
CA ASP A 226 -22.09 -24.93 -7.48
C ASP A 226 -22.62 -23.69 -6.72
N PRO A 227 -23.75 -23.08 -7.17
CA PRO A 227 -24.40 -21.98 -6.45
C PRO A 227 -24.77 -22.31 -5.00
N ALA A 228 -25.09 -23.57 -4.68
CA ALA A 228 -25.37 -23.96 -3.30
C ALA A 228 -24.11 -23.92 -2.43
N ARG A 229 -22.96 -24.32 -3.00
CA ARG A 229 -21.66 -24.16 -2.35
C ARG A 229 -21.35 -22.69 -2.15
N PHE A 230 -21.51 -21.86 -3.18
CA PHE A 230 -21.35 -20.41 -3.07
C PHE A 230 -22.11 -19.83 -1.86
N ALA A 231 -23.40 -20.14 -1.73
CA ALA A 231 -24.21 -19.66 -0.62
C ALA A 231 -23.76 -20.17 0.77
N SER A 232 -23.12 -21.35 0.84
CA SER A 232 -22.67 -21.97 2.10
C SER A 232 -21.21 -21.66 2.48
N THR A 233 -20.42 -21.10 1.56
CA THR A 233 -18.97 -20.88 1.77
C THR A 233 -18.54 -19.44 1.57
N THR A 234 -19.45 -18.55 1.17
CA THR A 234 -19.17 -17.12 0.99
C THR A 234 -19.78 -16.25 2.07
N ALA A 235 -19.06 -15.22 2.47
CA ALA A 235 -19.52 -14.22 3.43
C ALA A 235 -19.00 -12.82 3.05
N ILE A 236 -19.79 -11.79 3.36
CA ILE A 236 -19.35 -10.41 3.34
C ILE A 236 -19.22 -9.91 4.78
N LEU A 237 -18.07 -9.32 5.07
CA LEU A 237 -17.82 -8.59 6.29
C LEU A 237 -17.90 -7.09 6.00
N HIS A 238 -18.94 -6.45 6.55
CA HIS A 238 -19.05 -5.00 6.62
C HIS A 238 -18.12 -4.47 7.71
N THR A 239 -17.32 -3.48 7.33
CA THR A 239 -16.54 -2.67 8.26
C THR A 239 -17.04 -1.24 8.18
N GLU A 240 -16.51 -0.35 9.02
CA GLU A 240 -16.85 1.08 8.95
C GLU A 240 -16.02 1.85 7.92
N GLY A 241 -15.46 1.19 6.89
CA GLY A 241 -14.82 1.89 5.77
C GLY A 241 -15.75 2.89 5.08
N ASP A 242 -15.24 4.06 4.74
CA ASP A 242 -15.98 5.12 4.03
C ASP A 242 -15.56 5.27 2.55
N GLY A 243 -14.57 4.49 2.11
CA GLY A 243 -14.01 4.51 0.76
C GLY A 243 -13.24 5.79 0.41
N SER A 244 -12.91 6.62 1.40
CA SER A 244 -12.20 7.89 1.20
C SER A 244 -10.68 7.74 1.13
N THR A 245 -10.13 6.70 1.74
CA THR A 245 -8.67 6.57 1.94
C THR A 245 -7.98 5.66 0.92
N PHE A 246 -8.69 5.09 -0.06
CA PHE A 246 -8.12 4.07 -0.93
C PHE A 246 -8.70 3.98 -2.34
N GLU A 247 -7.82 3.95 -3.35
CA GLU A 247 -8.13 3.53 -4.70
C GLU A 247 -8.06 1.99 -4.76
N LEU A 248 -9.14 1.33 -5.19
CA LEU A 248 -9.19 -0.10 -5.49
C LEU A 248 -9.10 -1.09 -4.31
N GLY A 249 -9.41 -0.69 -3.07
CA GLY A 249 -9.79 -1.64 -2.01
C GLY A 249 -8.72 -2.09 -1.01
N GLY A 250 -7.66 -1.32 -0.77
CA GLY A 250 -6.79 -1.54 0.41
C GLY A 250 -5.77 -2.66 0.25
N TRP A 251 -4.83 -2.73 1.21
CA TRP A 251 -3.93 -3.88 1.34
C TRP A 251 -4.64 -5.07 1.93
N LEU A 252 -4.35 -6.25 1.35
CA LEU A 252 -4.86 -7.54 1.79
C LEU A 252 -3.70 -8.55 1.77
N THR A 253 -3.60 -9.36 2.82
CA THR A 253 -2.73 -10.53 2.83
C THR A 253 -3.44 -11.69 3.49
N LEU A 254 -3.10 -12.91 3.10
CA LEU A 254 -3.74 -14.14 3.54
C LEU A 254 -2.67 -15.22 3.70
N LYS A 255 -2.52 -15.73 4.92
CA LYS A 255 -1.63 -16.86 5.19
C LYS A 255 -2.04 -17.58 6.48
N ASN A 256 -1.84 -18.89 6.53
CA ASN A 256 -2.05 -19.72 7.72
C ASN A 256 -3.45 -19.51 8.35
N GLY A 257 -4.49 -19.49 7.52
CA GLY A 257 -5.88 -19.33 7.98
C GLY A 257 -6.21 -17.94 8.56
N ARG A 258 -5.40 -16.92 8.28
CA ARG A 258 -5.63 -15.54 8.75
C ARG A 258 -5.60 -14.59 7.56
N ALA A 259 -6.60 -13.73 7.47
CA ALA A 259 -6.61 -12.59 6.58
C ALA A 259 -6.22 -11.34 7.37
N ALA A 260 -5.32 -10.52 6.83
CA ALA A 260 -5.09 -9.18 7.33
C ALA A 260 -5.40 -8.15 6.25
N PHE A 261 -6.16 -7.12 6.62
CA PHE A 261 -6.64 -6.09 5.69
C PHE A 261 -6.68 -4.71 6.37
N GLU A 262 -6.39 -3.68 5.60
CA GLU A 262 -6.43 -2.29 6.07
C GLU A 262 -7.84 -1.71 5.94
N ILE A 263 -8.35 -1.11 7.02
CA ILE A 263 -9.59 -0.33 7.01
C ILE A 263 -9.33 0.98 7.76
N ILE A 264 -9.39 2.09 7.01
CA ILE A 264 -9.19 3.47 7.50
C ILE A 264 -7.81 3.66 8.13
N ASP A 265 -7.70 3.46 9.45
CA ASP A 265 -6.54 3.78 10.29
C ASP A 265 -6.08 2.54 11.09
N ASN A 266 -6.63 1.37 10.78
CA ASN A 266 -6.33 0.11 11.45
C ASN A 266 -6.07 -1.01 10.44
N VAL A 267 -5.11 -1.87 10.78
CA VAL A 267 -5.00 -3.21 10.20
C VAL A 267 -5.84 -4.15 11.05
N TYR A 268 -6.75 -4.86 10.39
CA TYR A 268 -7.57 -5.91 10.97
C TYR A 268 -6.90 -7.25 10.73
N ILE A 269 -6.93 -8.13 11.72
CA ILE A 269 -6.44 -9.50 11.65
C ILE A 269 -7.65 -10.39 11.93
N PHE A 270 -8.15 -11.04 10.90
CA PHE A 270 -9.32 -11.87 10.93
C PHE A 270 -8.92 -13.34 10.80
N THR A 271 -9.21 -14.15 11.81
CA THR A 271 -9.01 -15.61 11.74
C THR A 271 -10.14 -16.20 10.90
N LEU A 272 -9.79 -16.84 9.79
CA LEU A 272 -10.75 -17.44 8.88
C LEU A 272 -11.45 -18.65 9.50
N PRO A 273 -12.72 -18.91 9.12
CA PRO A 273 -13.37 -20.18 9.42
C PRO A 273 -12.67 -21.34 8.69
N ASP A 274 -12.97 -22.57 9.08
CA ASP A 274 -12.43 -23.74 8.40
C ASP A 274 -12.97 -23.84 6.97
N SER A 275 -12.23 -24.53 6.10
CA SER A 275 -12.60 -24.67 4.69
C SER A 275 -14.01 -25.25 4.56
N GLY A 276 -14.83 -24.58 3.75
CA GLY A 276 -16.23 -24.95 3.53
C GLY A 276 -17.20 -24.53 4.65
N THR A 277 -16.78 -23.74 5.63
CA THR A 277 -17.66 -23.22 6.70
C THR A 277 -17.75 -21.69 6.66
N LEU A 278 -18.81 -21.15 7.29
CA LEU A 278 -19.05 -19.71 7.44
C LEU A 278 -18.48 -19.18 8.75
N PRO A 279 -18.25 -17.85 8.86
CA PRO A 279 -17.83 -17.24 10.11
C PRO A 279 -18.83 -17.50 11.26
N GLU A 280 -18.28 -17.81 12.43
CA GLU A 280 -19.06 -18.03 13.66
C GLU A 280 -19.06 -16.77 14.53
N VAL A 281 -20.19 -16.49 15.20
CA VAL A 281 -20.36 -15.34 16.10
C VAL A 281 -20.60 -15.79 17.55
N GLY A 282 -20.42 -14.87 18.50
CA GLY A 282 -20.71 -15.14 19.91
C GLY A 282 -19.54 -15.80 20.64
N GLU A 283 -19.83 -16.79 21.48
CA GLU A 283 -18.81 -17.42 22.35
C GLU A 283 -17.85 -18.33 21.59
N ILE A 284 -18.29 -18.90 20.47
CA ILE A 284 -17.49 -19.76 19.58
C ILE A 284 -16.70 -18.96 18.53
N GLN A 285 -16.85 -17.63 18.52
CA GLN A 285 -16.17 -16.76 17.56
C GLN A 285 -14.66 -16.94 17.64
N ARG A 286 -14.01 -17.14 16.48
CA ARG A 286 -12.56 -17.15 16.39
C ARG A 286 -11.98 -15.76 16.71
N PRO A 287 -10.71 -15.68 17.15
CA PRO A 287 -10.08 -14.40 17.47
C PRO A 287 -10.06 -13.44 16.29
N ILE A 288 -10.44 -12.19 16.54
CA ILE A 288 -10.33 -11.08 15.59
C ILE A 288 -9.66 -9.93 16.34
N TRP A 289 -8.68 -9.31 15.69
CA TRP A 289 -7.90 -8.24 16.29
C TRP A 289 -7.82 -7.04 15.35
N ALA A 290 -7.61 -5.86 15.93
CA ALA A 290 -7.20 -4.67 15.19
C ALA A 290 -5.98 -4.03 15.83
N THR A 291 -5.14 -3.43 15.00
CA THR A 291 -3.96 -2.67 15.40
C THR A 291 -3.89 -1.38 14.60
N PRO A 292 -3.57 -0.24 15.23
CA PRO A 292 -3.49 1.03 14.51
C PRO A 292 -2.32 1.03 13.52
N ILE A 293 -2.49 1.77 12.42
CA ILE A 293 -1.45 1.98 11.39
C ILE A 293 -0.59 3.22 11.66
N SER A 294 -0.93 4.03 12.66
CA SER A 294 -0.19 5.24 12.99
C SER A 294 -0.11 5.51 14.49
N SER A 295 0.97 6.17 14.93
CA SER A 295 1.08 6.72 16.29
C SER A 295 0.31 8.03 16.46
N ALA A 296 0.01 8.70 15.35
CA ALA A 296 -0.80 9.90 15.28
C ALA A 296 -1.80 9.70 14.14
N GLN A 297 -3.02 9.26 14.47
CA GLN A 297 -4.03 8.87 13.48
C GLN A 297 -4.34 9.98 12.46
N GLN A 298 -4.20 11.25 12.85
CA GLN A 298 -4.45 12.39 11.96
C GLN A 298 -3.40 12.56 10.86
N LEU A 299 -2.27 11.85 10.96
CA LEU A 299 -1.19 11.81 9.97
C LEU A 299 -0.95 10.41 9.46
N ALA A 300 -1.92 9.51 9.63
CA ALA A 300 -1.81 8.16 9.12
C ALA A 300 -1.59 8.21 7.61
N VAL A 301 -0.45 7.67 7.17
CA VAL A 301 -0.23 7.33 5.78
C VAL A 301 -0.73 5.90 5.59
N PRO A 302 -1.43 5.59 4.48
CA PRO A 302 -1.88 4.25 4.17
C PRO A 302 -0.79 3.20 4.31
N VAL A 303 -1.19 1.96 4.61
CA VAL A 303 -0.26 0.83 4.53
C VAL A 303 0.32 0.79 3.11
N SER A 304 1.57 0.37 2.98
CA SER A 304 2.26 0.15 1.70
C SER A 304 2.99 -1.18 1.65
N PHE A 305 2.88 -1.98 2.72
CA PHE A 305 3.34 -3.35 2.80
C PHE A 305 2.64 -4.02 3.98
N MET A 306 2.18 -5.26 3.80
CA MET A 306 1.63 -6.09 4.85
C MET A 306 1.86 -7.57 4.53
N GLY A 307 2.39 -8.31 5.50
CA GLY A 307 2.68 -9.73 5.38
C GLY A 307 2.37 -10.49 6.66
N ILE A 308 1.81 -11.67 6.51
CA ILE A 308 1.65 -12.65 7.58
C ILE A 308 2.74 -13.72 7.41
N TYR A 309 3.45 -14.00 8.49
CA TYR A 309 4.48 -15.03 8.56
C TYR A 309 4.12 -16.05 9.64
N ASP A 310 4.96 -17.07 9.80
CA ASP A 310 4.68 -18.17 10.72
C ASP A 310 4.74 -17.70 12.18
N ASP A 311 5.68 -16.81 12.49
CA ASP A 311 5.96 -16.31 13.84
C ASP A 311 5.68 -14.81 14.02
N CYS A 312 5.24 -14.10 12.98
CA CYS A 312 4.96 -12.67 13.08
C CYS A 312 3.98 -12.14 12.03
N ILE A 313 3.50 -10.92 12.28
CA ILE A 313 2.78 -10.11 11.28
C ILE A 313 3.56 -8.82 11.11
N MET A 314 3.88 -8.47 9.87
CA MET A 314 4.65 -7.27 9.55
C MET A 314 3.83 -6.33 8.70
N TYR A 315 3.88 -5.03 8.99
CA TYR A 315 3.24 -4.03 8.15
C TYR A 315 3.90 -2.66 8.30
N THR A 316 3.74 -1.80 7.30
CA THR A 316 4.20 -0.40 7.39
C THR A 316 3.33 0.38 8.36
N TYR A 317 3.98 1.12 9.25
CA TYR A 317 3.37 1.88 10.32
C TYR A 317 3.88 3.33 10.28
N THR A 318 2.96 4.28 10.38
CA THR A 318 3.32 5.71 10.38
C THR A 318 3.70 6.16 11.79
N THR A 319 4.90 6.72 11.92
CA THR A 319 5.38 7.40 13.12
C THR A 319 5.75 8.84 12.81
N LEU A 320 5.99 9.64 13.85
CA LEU A 320 6.56 10.98 13.70
C LEU A 320 8.07 10.93 13.74
N GLY A 321 8.71 11.39 12.66
CA GLY A 321 10.09 11.81 12.65
C GLY A 321 10.19 13.25 13.14
N PHE A 322 11.30 13.58 13.79
CA PHE A 322 11.58 14.93 14.27
C PHE A 322 12.94 15.35 13.72
N ARG A 323 12.98 16.40 12.89
CA ARG A 323 14.27 17.00 12.50
C ARG A 323 14.69 17.92 13.64
N SER A 324 15.75 17.56 14.35
CA SER A 324 16.49 18.53 15.15
C SER A 324 17.36 19.32 14.18
N SER A 325 17.20 20.63 14.10
CA SER A 325 18.25 21.49 13.56
C SER A 325 19.55 21.14 14.31
N SER A 326 20.57 20.70 13.58
CA SER A 326 21.83 20.19 14.14
C SER A 326 22.42 21.14 15.20
N PRO A 327 23.09 20.62 16.26
CA PRO A 327 23.85 21.43 17.19
C PRO A 327 25.17 21.88 16.54
N ARG A 328 25.13 22.63 15.43
CA ARG A 328 26.30 23.34 14.95
C ARG A 328 26.55 24.52 15.89
N GLN A 329 27.51 24.28 16.79
CA GLN A 329 28.34 25.30 17.44
C GLN A 329 27.62 26.22 18.44
N ARG A 330 27.54 25.76 19.69
CA ARG A 330 27.46 26.66 20.86
C ARG A 330 28.71 27.54 20.88
N ARG A 331 28.66 28.66 20.17
CA ARG A 331 29.59 29.77 20.36
C ARG A 331 28.80 30.99 20.82
N ASN A 332 28.98 31.26 22.10
CA ASN A 332 28.60 32.46 22.85
C ASN A 332 27.10 32.72 23.03
N GLY A 333 26.73 32.80 24.30
CA GLY A 333 25.35 32.90 24.75
C GLY A 333 24.64 34.14 24.22
N GLN A 334 23.50 33.90 23.59
CA GLN A 334 22.35 34.80 23.55
C GLN A 334 21.11 33.97 23.20
N ASN A 335 20.08 34.12 24.04
CA ASN A 335 18.67 33.74 23.87
C ASN A 335 18.34 32.33 23.34
N THR A 336 17.86 31.51 24.27
CA THR A 336 17.05 30.30 24.02
C THR A 336 15.73 30.67 23.33
N ARG A 337 15.75 30.97 22.03
CA ARG A 337 14.56 30.77 21.20
C ARG A 337 14.45 29.26 20.96
N SER A 338 13.28 28.72 21.24
CA SER A 338 12.90 27.31 21.09
C SER A 338 13.54 26.68 19.84
N GLU A 339 14.38 25.66 20.04
CA GLU A 339 14.83 24.78 18.95
C GLU A 339 13.58 24.28 18.22
N ARG A 340 13.37 24.73 16.98
CA ARG A 340 12.17 24.44 16.19
C ARG A 340 12.23 22.99 15.72
N THR A 341 11.63 22.08 16.47
CA THR A 341 11.50 20.68 16.04
C THR A 341 10.35 20.57 15.04
N ARG A 342 10.66 20.39 13.75
CA ARG A 342 9.64 20.09 12.73
C ARG A 342 9.32 18.60 12.78
N ALA A 343 8.03 18.28 12.95
CA ALA A 343 7.56 16.91 12.86
C ALA A 343 7.24 16.56 11.40
N PHE A 344 7.53 15.33 10.98
CA PHE A 344 7.14 14.84 9.66
C PHE A 344 6.69 13.37 9.75
N PRO A 345 5.68 12.95 8.99
CA PRO A 345 5.30 11.54 8.91
C PRO A 345 6.47 10.70 8.39
N THR A 346 6.76 9.59 9.07
CA THR A 346 7.81 8.64 8.71
C THR A 346 7.21 7.24 8.67
N LYS A 347 7.42 6.51 7.57
CA LYS A 347 7.04 5.09 7.48
C LYS A 347 8.10 4.24 8.18
N ALA A 348 7.67 3.43 9.13
CA ALA A 348 8.48 2.41 9.79
C ALA A 348 7.87 1.03 9.52
N ILE A 349 8.62 -0.05 9.77
CA ILE A 349 8.06 -1.40 9.77
C ILE A 349 7.70 -1.78 11.21
N ARG A 350 6.43 -2.12 11.44
CA ARG A 350 5.98 -2.70 12.70
C ARG A 350 5.93 -4.22 12.57
N ILE A 351 6.52 -4.90 13.54
CA ILE A 351 6.50 -6.35 13.66
C ILE A 351 5.70 -6.72 14.91
N LEU A 352 4.61 -7.45 14.72
CA LEU A 352 3.87 -8.10 15.78
C LEU A 352 4.41 -9.52 15.94
N SER A 353 5.29 -9.72 16.92
CA SER A 353 5.86 -11.03 17.21
C SER A 353 4.81 -11.93 17.87
N LEU A 354 4.66 -13.13 17.31
CA LEU A 354 3.87 -14.25 17.82
C LEU A 354 4.78 -15.42 18.25
N ALA A 355 6.10 -15.22 18.22
CA ALA A 355 7.06 -16.22 18.64
C ALA A 355 6.87 -16.56 20.13
N PRO A 356 6.99 -17.83 20.52
CA PRO A 356 6.87 -18.25 21.92
C PRO A 356 7.94 -17.59 22.78
N ASP A 357 7.63 -17.38 24.05
CA ASP A 357 8.60 -16.82 25.00
C ASP A 357 9.58 -17.92 25.42
N LEU A 358 10.70 -18.01 24.70
CA LEU A 358 11.75 -18.99 24.96
C LEU A 358 12.47 -18.76 26.31
N SER A 359 12.18 -17.67 27.03
CA SER A 359 12.70 -17.46 28.38
C SER A 359 12.03 -18.35 29.44
N GLN A 360 10.89 -18.98 29.11
CA GLN A 360 10.20 -19.96 29.95
C GLN A 360 10.05 -21.32 29.23
N PRO A 361 11.12 -22.13 29.12
CA PRO A 361 11.03 -23.45 28.53
C PRO A 361 10.18 -24.38 29.41
N GLY A 362 8.97 -24.74 28.97
CA GLY A 362 8.22 -25.83 29.60
C GLY A 362 6.69 -25.81 29.50
N GLU A 363 6.04 -24.67 29.22
CA GLU A 363 4.56 -24.60 29.25
C GLU A 363 3.86 -24.39 27.89
N GLU A 364 4.58 -24.02 26.82
CA GLU A 364 3.95 -23.48 25.60
C GLU A 364 3.78 -24.43 24.41
N LEU A 365 4.07 -25.74 24.54
CA LEU A 365 3.93 -26.70 23.42
C LEU A 365 2.67 -27.60 23.51
N SER A 366 1.58 -27.12 24.10
CA SER A 366 0.29 -27.85 24.08
C SER A 366 -0.62 -27.47 22.90
N TYR A 367 -0.20 -26.57 22.01
CA TYR A 367 -1.03 -26.09 20.90
C TYR A 367 -0.74 -26.80 19.56
N ILE A 368 -0.67 -28.13 19.58
CA ILE A 368 -0.81 -28.94 18.36
C ILE A 368 -1.66 -30.17 18.73
N GLU A 369 -2.77 -30.34 17.99
CA GLU A 369 -3.78 -31.41 18.03
C GLU A 369 -4.84 -31.40 19.16
N GLY A 370 -5.99 -30.83 18.81
CA GLY A 370 -7.34 -31.21 19.26
C GLY A 370 -7.48 -31.89 20.63
N LEU A 371 -7.59 -31.09 21.69
CA LEU A 371 -8.25 -31.52 22.92
C LEU A 371 -8.74 -30.31 23.72
N GLU A 372 -10.01 -30.36 24.12
CA GLU A 372 -10.64 -29.48 25.09
C GLU A 372 -9.82 -29.44 26.38
N VAL A 373 -9.22 -28.30 26.71
CA VAL A 373 -8.73 -28.04 28.07
C VAL A 373 -9.82 -27.25 28.79
N ASN A 374 -10.68 -27.98 29.49
CA ASN A 374 -11.53 -27.43 30.53
C ASN A 374 -10.66 -26.90 31.67
N ASP A 375 -10.48 -25.58 31.74
CA ASP A 375 -9.95 -24.92 32.94
C ASP A 375 -11.02 -24.94 34.04
N ASN A 376 -11.09 -26.08 34.72
CA ASN A 376 -11.72 -26.21 36.02
C ASN A 376 -10.79 -25.61 37.09
N ASN A 377 -10.90 -24.32 37.36
CA ASN A 377 -10.61 -23.86 38.73
C ASN A 377 -11.51 -22.70 39.18
N PRO A 378 -12.06 -22.78 40.41
CA PRO A 378 -13.21 -22.00 40.83
C PRO A 378 -12.83 -20.57 41.20
N ARG A 379 -13.76 -19.67 40.84
CA ARG A 379 -13.89 -18.28 41.27
C ARG A 379 -13.48 -18.07 42.74
N GLY A 380 -12.40 -17.33 42.95
CA GLY A 380 -12.12 -16.65 44.21
C GLY A 380 -12.87 -15.32 44.27
N ASN A 381 -13.86 -15.24 45.17
CA ASN A 381 -14.50 -14.01 45.60
C ASN A 381 -13.45 -13.01 46.09
N ASP A 382 -13.38 -11.83 45.49
CA ASP A 382 -12.97 -10.63 46.22
C ASP A 382 -13.87 -9.45 45.85
N THR A 383 -14.86 -9.26 46.73
CA THR A 383 -15.66 -8.06 46.84
C THR A 383 -14.78 -6.90 47.31
N SER A 384 -14.50 -5.95 46.41
CA SER A 384 -14.20 -4.59 46.86
C SER A 384 -14.86 -3.55 45.94
N SER A 385 -15.73 -2.78 46.57
CA SER A 385 -16.48 -1.67 46.02
C SER A 385 -15.57 -0.55 45.51
N ILE A 386 -15.73 -0.12 44.26
CA ILE A 386 -15.32 1.22 43.83
C ILE A 386 -16.51 1.93 43.18
N ARG A 387 -16.73 3.13 43.71
CA ARG A 387 -17.90 3.98 43.61
C ARG A 387 -18.09 4.53 42.21
N SER A 388 -19.36 4.70 41.85
CA SER A 388 -19.84 5.57 40.77
C SER A 388 -19.23 6.98 40.88
N GLY A 389 -18.38 7.33 39.93
CA GLY A 389 -17.85 8.69 39.73
C GLY A 389 -18.33 9.24 38.39
N SER A 390 -19.00 10.39 38.45
CA SER A 390 -19.50 11.18 37.34
C SER A 390 -18.48 11.43 36.22
N ALA A 391 -18.91 11.28 34.96
CA ALA A 391 -18.15 11.63 33.77
C ALA A 391 -17.89 13.16 33.67
N PRO A 392 -16.66 13.63 33.40
CA PRO A 392 -16.42 15.02 33.04
C PRO A 392 -16.70 15.27 31.54
N ARG A 393 -17.45 16.33 31.26
CA ARG A 393 -17.89 16.83 29.94
C ARG A 393 -16.79 17.53 29.11
N ALA A 394 -15.50 17.29 29.36
CA ALA A 394 -14.39 18.06 28.74
C ALA A 394 -13.62 17.31 27.63
N ARG A 395 -14.21 16.28 26.99
CA ARG A 395 -13.51 15.40 26.04
C ARG A 395 -13.21 16.02 24.67
N GLY A 396 -13.96 17.03 24.22
CA GLY A 396 -13.75 17.65 22.91
C GLY A 396 -12.57 18.64 22.85
N ALA A 397 -12.37 19.44 23.90
CA ALA A 397 -11.37 20.51 23.90
C ALA A 397 -9.92 19.99 23.96
N ALA A 398 -9.67 18.89 24.69
CA ALA A 398 -8.34 18.29 24.77
C ALA A 398 -7.89 17.63 23.46
N MET A 399 -8.84 17.05 22.72
CA MET A 399 -8.59 16.46 21.40
C MET A 399 -8.30 17.53 20.34
N GLN A 400 -9.02 18.65 20.38
CA GLN A 400 -8.75 19.82 19.54
C GLN A 400 -7.40 20.45 19.86
N ALA A 401 -7.04 20.58 21.13
CA ALA A 401 -5.74 21.13 21.53
C ALA A 401 -4.56 20.25 21.04
N GLY A 402 -4.68 18.93 21.15
CA GLY A 402 -3.69 17.99 20.64
C GLY A 402 -3.53 18.03 19.12
N LEU A 403 -4.63 18.18 18.39
CA LEU A 403 -4.63 18.33 16.94
C LEU A 403 -4.02 19.67 16.50
N LEU A 404 -4.39 20.77 17.15
CA LEU A 404 -3.83 22.09 16.86
C LEU A 404 -2.33 22.15 17.15
N GLN A 405 -1.88 21.48 18.21
CA GLN A 405 -0.45 21.38 18.51
C GLN A 405 0.31 20.52 17.49
N LEU A 406 -0.31 19.46 16.97
CA LEU A 406 0.24 18.65 15.88
C LEU A 406 0.32 19.46 14.57
N MET A 407 -0.76 20.19 14.22
CA MET A 407 -0.79 21.08 13.07
C MET A 407 0.29 22.16 13.19
N ALA A 408 0.43 22.81 14.35
CA ALA A 408 1.48 23.80 14.60
C ALA A 408 2.91 23.22 14.45
N LEU A 409 3.12 21.93 14.75
CA LEU A 409 4.41 21.24 14.53
C LEU A 409 4.66 20.88 13.06
N LEU A 410 3.61 20.85 12.22
CA LEU A 410 3.66 20.53 10.79
C LEU A 410 3.72 21.79 9.90
N THR A 411 3.02 22.86 10.28
CA THR A 411 2.72 24.05 9.45
C THR A 411 3.44 25.32 9.90
N ASN A 412 4.64 25.22 10.50
CA ASN A 412 5.26 26.34 11.21
C ASN A 412 5.86 27.44 10.29
N ASP A 413 5.09 27.89 9.30
CA ASP A 413 5.23 29.17 8.59
C ASP A 413 4.34 30.18 9.32
N GLN A 414 4.87 30.77 10.40
CA GLN A 414 4.33 32.03 10.91
C GLN A 414 5.18 33.14 10.32
N GLU A 415 4.62 33.80 9.30
CA GLU A 415 4.95 35.16 8.92
C GLU A 415 4.99 36.02 10.19
N ASP A 416 6.15 36.65 10.43
CA ASP A 416 6.31 37.58 11.54
C ASP A 416 5.35 38.77 11.34
N GLU A 417 4.36 38.88 12.23
CA GLU A 417 3.52 40.07 12.36
C GLU A 417 4.38 41.32 12.54
N THR A 418 4.55 42.09 11.48
CA THR A 418 4.76 43.53 11.61
C THR A 418 3.45 44.24 11.35
N SER A 419 2.92 44.77 12.45
CA SER A 419 1.80 45.69 12.51
C SER A 419 1.89 46.78 11.43
N ASN A 420 0.87 46.89 10.59
CA ASN A 420 0.31 48.19 10.23
C ASN A 420 -1.19 48.05 10.00
N SER A 421 -1.92 48.78 10.83
CA SER A 421 -3.33 49.09 10.68
C SER A 421 -3.60 49.75 9.34
N ASP A 422 -4.64 49.33 8.62
CA ASP A 422 -5.77 50.21 8.32
C ASP A 422 -6.97 49.43 7.78
N SER A 423 -8.13 49.98 8.12
CA SER A 423 -9.50 49.55 7.83
C SER A 423 -9.82 49.35 6.34
N ASP A 424 -10.62 48.33 5.98
CA ASP A 424 -12.04 48.56 5.69
C ASP A 424 -12.86 47.28 5.44
N ASN A 425 -14.15 47.36 5.77
CA ASN A 425 -15.20 46.35 5.61
C ASN A 425 -15.48 45.99 4.14
N SER A 426 -15.71 44.69 3.84
CA SER A 426 -17.00 44.18 3.31
C SER A 426 -16.94 42.69 2.90
N HIS A 427 -17.84 41.89 3.45
CA HIS A 427 -18.29 40.62 2.84
C HIS A 427 -19.18 40.94 1.62
N PRO A 428 -19.13 40.14 0.53
CA PRO A 428 -20.01 38.96 0.46
C PRO A 428 -19.52 37.75 -0.39
N ASN A 429 -19.97 36.56 0.03
CA ASN A 429 -20.38 35.34 -0.70
C ASN A 429 -19.61 34.76 -1.92
N ASP A 430 -19.46 33.42 -1.84
CA ASP A 430 -19.62 32.40 -2.89
C ASP A 430 -19.01 32.68 -4.27
N ARG A 431 -17.82 32.12 -4.53
CA ARG A 431 -17.36 31.78 -5.89
C ARG A 431 -16.31 30.66 -5.84
N GLU A 432 -16.54 29.65 -6.67
CA GLU A 432 -15.62 28.55 -6.98
C GLU A 432 -14.23 29.07 -7.39
N PRO A 433 -13.14 28.31 -7.19
CA PRO A 433 -11.82 28.75 -7.60
C PRO A 433 -11.77 28.87 -9.13
N ALA A 434 -11.66 30.11 -9.62
CA ALA A 434 -11.42 30.39 -11.03
C ALA A 434 -9.98 30.01 -11.40
N VAL A 435 -9.84 29.24 -12.47
CA VAL A 435 -8.55 29.00 -13.15
C VAL A 435 -8.02 30.37 -13.61
N LEU A 436 -6.88 30.78 -13.06
CA LEU A 436 -6.20 32.01 -13.47
C LEU A 436 -5.68 31.84 -14.91
N ASP A 437 -5.97 32.82 -15.78
CA ASP A 437 -5.41 32.83 -17.12
C ASP A 437 -3.91 33.18 -17.10
N GLU A 438 -3.23 32.78 -18.16
CA GLU A 438 -1.78 32.93 -18.34
C GLU A 438 -1.34 34.41 -18.38
N ALA A 439 -2.23 35.33 -18.72
CA ALA A 439 -1.95 36.76 -18.75
C ALA A 439 -1.95 37.37 -17.34
N ALA A 440 -2.86 36.95 -16.47
CA ALA A 440 -2.88 37.33 -15.06
C ALA A 440 -1.66 36.79 -14.31
N ARG A 441 -1.17 35.61 -14.73
CA ARG A 441 0.07 35.02 -14.20
C ARG A 441 1.30 35.82 -14.61
N ALA A 442 1.37 36.27 -15.87
CA ALA A 442 2.45 37.12 -16.37
C ALA A 442 2.49 38.52 -15.73
N GLU A 443 1.33 39.12 -15.42
CA GLU A 443 1.27 40.39 -14.67
C GLU A 443 1.74 40.23 -13.21
N LEU A 444 1.47 39.09 -12.58
CA LEU A 444 1.96 38.79 -11.23
C LEU A 444 3.50 38.71 -11.20
N TYR A 445 4.11 38.01 -12.17
CA TYR A 445 5.56 37.92 -12.30
C TYR A 445 6.23 39.26 -12.64
N ALA A 446 5.53 40.17 -13.34
CA ALA A 446 6.04 41.51 -13.65
C ALA A 446 6.04 42.47 -12.45
N SER A 447 5.42 42.09 -11.32
CA SER A 447 5.33 42.90 -10.10
C SER A 447 6.37 42.54 -9.03
N ILE A 448 7.16 41.48 -9.26
CA ILE A 448 8.20 41.01 -8.34
C ILE A 448 9.39 41.97 -8.40
N THR A 449 9.80 42.46 -7.23
CA THR A 449 10.91 43.40 -7.13
C THR A 449 12.25 42.70 -7.39
N GLU A 450 13.27 43.42 -7.87
CA GLU A 450 14.64 42.86 -8.05
C GLU A 450 15.19 42.21 -6.76
N GLN A 451 14.70 42.65 -5.60
CA GLN A 451 15.07 42.10 -4.29
C GLN A 451 14.45 40.71 -4.05
N GLU A 452 13.18 40.50 -4.40
CA GLU A 452 12.52 39.19 -4.29
C GLU A 452 13.08 38.18 -5.31
N GLN A 453 13.46 38.65 -6.51
CA GLN A 453 14.17 37.79 -7.49
C GLN A 453 15.56 37.37 -6.98
N ALA A 454 16.25 38.26 -6.25
CA ALA A 454 17.54 37.93 -5.64
C ALA A 454 17.38 36.94 -4.47
N GLU A 455 16.33 37.06 -3.67
CA GLU A 455 16.02 36.11 -2.59
C GLU A 455 15.69 34.72 -3.15
N TRP A 456 14.91 34.63 -4.24
CA TRP A 456 14.62 33.34 -4.88
C TRP A 456 15.85 32.70 -5.52
N ALA A 457 16.74 33.50 -6.11
CA ALA A 457 18.00 32.99 -6.64
C ALA A 457 18.95 32.50 -5.53
N GLU A 458 18.91 33.12 -4.34
CA GLU A 458 19.68 32.68 -3.18
C GLU A 458 19.09 31.37 -2.58
N ASP A 459 17.77 31.25 -2.54
CA ASP A 459 17.07 30.04 -2.11
C ASP A 459 17.32 28.87 -3.07
N ASP A 460 17.24 29.07 -4.40
CA ASP A 460 17.54 28.05 -5.40
C ASP A 460 19.01 27.58 -5.30
N ALA A 461 19.94 28.51 -5.09
CA ALA A 461 21.36 28.17 -4.90
C ALA A 461 21.59 27.38 -3.61
N TYR A 462 20.83 27.69 -2.55
CA TYR A 462 20.89 26.97 -1.28
C TYR A 462 20.32 25.56 -1.39
N GLU A 463 19.21 25.38 -2.12
CA GLU A 463 18.64 24.05 -2.39
C GLU A 463 19.56 23.18 -3.24
N GLN A 464 20.18 23.74 -4.30
CA GLN A 464 21.16 23.02 -5.11
C GLN A 464 22.38 22.59 -4.31
N MET A 465 22.85 23.44 -3.39
CA MET A 465 23.96 23.10 -2.50
C MET A 465 23.59 21.96 -1.53
N LEU A 466 22.36 21.96 -1.00
CA LEU A 466 21.87 20.88 -0.14
C LEU A 466 21.70 19.56 -0.90
N GLU A 467 21.18 19.59 -2.13
CA GLU A 467 21.11 18.39 -2.98
C GLU A 467 22.50 17.85 -3.29
N MET A 468 23.48 18.72 -3.54
CA MET A 468 24.86 18.31 -3.78
C MET A 468 25.51 17.68 -2.53
N GLU A 469 25.27 18.25 -1.34
CA GLU A 469 25.77 17.71 -0.07
C GLU A 469 25.11 16.35 0.27
N ASP A 470 23.82 16.18 -0.04
CA ASP A 470 23.09 14.91 0.14
C ASP A 470 23.56 13.84 -0.85
N ARG A 471 23.79 14.22 -2.12
CA ARG A 471 24.40 13.33 -3.14
C ARG A 471 25.79 12.88 -2.72
N GLN A 472 26.60 13.76 -2.16
CA GLN A 472 27.94 13.43 -1.70
C GLN A 472 27.91 12.50 -0.48
N GLN A 473 26.98 12.71 0.47
CA GLN A 473 26.78 11.79 1.61
C GLN A 473 26.25 10.41 1.18
N ILE A 474 25.37 10.36 0.18
CA ILE A 474 24.89 9.10 -0.39
C ILE A 474 26.03 8.36 -1.11
N ALA A 475 26.86 9.07 -1.88
CA ALA A 475 28.02 8.49 -2.55
C ALA A 475 29.05 7.92 -1.55
N GLU A 476 29.34 8.66 -0.47
CA GLU A 476 30.22 8.20 0.62
C GLU A 476 29.64 6.98 1.36
N MET A 477 28.33 6.95 1.64
CA MET A 477 27.67 5.79 2.27
C MET A 477 27.67 4.54 1.38
N MET A 478 27.69 4.72 0.06
CA MET A 478 27.73 3.62 -0.91
C MET A 478 29.15 3.24 -1.36
N GLY A 479 30.18 3.91 -0.83
CA GLY A 479 31.59 3.56 -1.06
C GLY A 479 32.14 3.98 -2.43
N PHE A 480 31.48 4.91 -3.13
CA PHE A 480 31.99 5.49 -4.36
C PHE A 480 33.08 6.51 -4.04
N GLY A 481 34.31 6.26 -4.49
CA GLY A 481 35.42 7.19 -4.35
C GLY A 481 35.40 8.29 -5.42
N ASP A 482 36.16 9.35 -5.14
CA ASP A 482 36.22 10.69 -5.79
C ASP A 482 36.54 10.74 -7.30
N GLY A 483 36.06 9.81 -8.14
CA GLY A 483 36.39 9.73 -9.56
C GLY A 483 35.31 9.16 -10.48
N GLU A 484 34.08 8.92 -10.02
CA GLU A 484 32.99 8.37 -10.85
C GLU A 484 31.79 9.34 -10.98
N GLU A 485 32.04 10.63 -11.17
CA GLU A 485 30.97 11.63 -11.39
C GLU A 485 30.21 11.43 -12.72
N GLU A 486 30.82 10.81 -13.74
CA GLU A 486 30.21 10.58 -15.07
C GLU A 486 29.09 9.53 -15.07
N ALA A 487 28.99 8.66 -14.06
CA ALA A 487 27.98 7.60 -14.03
C ALA A 487 26.58 8.09 -13.59
N MET A 488 26.49 9.26 -12.97
CA MET A 488 25.23 9.82 -12.46
C MET A 488 24.59 10.90 -13.36
N GLU A 489 25.26 11.34 -14.43
CA GLU A 489 24.72 12.32 -15.39
C GLU A 489 23.83 11.66 -16.46
N MET A 490 23.93 10.34 -16.64
CA MET A 490 23.19 9.57 -17.65
C MET A 490 21.73 9.19 -17.26
N LEU A 491 21.21 9.69 -16.13
CA LEU A 491 19.88 9.33 -15.62
C LEU A 491 18.82 10.45 -15.63
N ARG A 492 19.12 11.63 -16.20
CA ARG A 492 18.14 12.73 -16.34
C ARG A 492 18.35 13.58 -17.60
N SER A 493 18.23 12.99 -18.78
CA SER A 493 17.92 13.77 -19.99
C SER A 493 16.50 13.44 -20.44
N ASP A 494 15.52 13.98 -19.73
CA ASP A 494 14.15 14.16 -20.21
C ASP A 494 13.65 15.46 -19.56
N ASP A 495 14.01 16.59 -20.17
CA ASP A 495 13.25 17.82 -20.02
C ASP A 495 12.83 18.27 -21.44
N GLU A 496 11.52 18.26 -21.62
CA GLU A 496 10.80 18.81 -22.77
C GLU A 496 10.96 20.33 -22.78
N ASP A 497 11.58 20.89 -23.83
CA ASP A 497 11.28 22.25 -24.30
C ASP A 497 11.92 22.48 -25.69
N GLU A 498 11.20 22.15 -26.77
CA GLU A 498 11.36 22.88 -28.03
C GLU A 498 10.02 23.23 -28.68
N VAL A 499 9.83 24.54 -28.78
CA VAL A 499 8.72 25.27 -29.37
C VAL A 499 8.69 25.06 -30.89
N ALA A 500 7.67 24.35 -31.41
CA ALA A 500 7.42 24.25 -32.85
C ALA A 500 6.27 25.18 -33.30
N VAL A 501 6.63 26.31 -33.90
CA VAL A 501 5.72 27.21 -34.63
C VAL A 501 5.42 26.64 -36.03
N ARG A 502 4.12 26.63 -36.40
CA ARG A 502 3.50 26.38 -37.74
C ARG A 502 4.39 26.82 -38.93
N GLY A 503 4.47 26.20 -40.11
CA GLY A 503 3.69 25.23 -40.90
C GLY A 503 4.18 25.34 -42.38
N PRO A 504 3.32 25.11 -43.39
CA PRO A 504 2.99 23.86 -44.09
C PRO A 504 3.89 23.56 -45.32
N TYR A 505 3.99 22.31 -45.79
CA TYR A 505 4.05 21.94 -47.22
C TYR A 505 4.19 20.41 -47.37
N ALA A 506 3.26 19.81 -48.12
CA ALA A 506 3.56 18.66 -48.99
C ALA A 506 3.64 19.24 -50.42
N PRO A 507 4.51 18.76 -51.34
CA PRO A 507 4.17 17.53 -52.07
C PRO A 507 5.34 16.73 -52.70
N SER A 508 4.98 15.52 -53.16
CA SER A 508 5.32 14.85 -54.44
C SER A 508 6.74 14.31 -54.77
N LEU A 509 6.70 13.02 -55.16
CA LEU A 509 7.15 12.40 -56.42
C LEU A 509 8.66 12.30 -56.76
N ASP A 510 9.02 11.03 -56.95
CA ASP A 510 9.71 10.44 -58.12
C ASP A 510 11.22 10.59 -58.32
N ASP A 511 11.72 9.49 -58.91
CA ASP A 511 13.00 9.22 -59.59
C ASP A 511 14.21 8.99 -58.68
N ASP A 512 15.12 8.05 -58.88
CA ASP A 512 15.26 6.84 -59.71
C ASP A 512 16.62 6.23 -59.27
N GLU A 513 17.00 5.10 -59.86
CA GLU A 513 18.36 4.50 -59.91
C GLU A 513 18.63 3.35 -58.91
N ASP A 514 18.18 2.15 -59.32
CA ASP A 514 19.03 1.04 -59.77
C ASP A 514 20.41 0.88 -59.10
N ASP A 515 20.64 -0.28 -58.46
CA ASP A 515 21.75 -1.15 -58.83
C ASP A 515 21.54 -2.56 -58.24
N GLU A 516 21.17 -3.48 -59.13
CA GLU A 516 21.30 -4.94 -59.01
C GLU A 516 22.79 -5.33 -58.88
N TRP A 517 23.13 -6.20 -57.94
CA TRP A 517 24.19 -7.21 -58.15
C TRP A 517 23.83 -8.51 -57.43
N GLU A 518 23.41 -9.49 -58.23
CA GLU A 518 23.53 -10.95 -58.01
C GLU A 518 25.00 -11.28 -57.66
N ASP A 519 25.37 -12.11 -56.68
CA ASP A 519 25.10 -13.52 -56.37
C ASP A 519 26.40 -14.35 -56.51
N GLU A 520 26.47 -15.41 -55.72
CA GLU A 520 27.39 -16.56 -55.76
C GLU A 520 28.86 -16.44 -55.33
N GLY A 521 29.25 -17.34 -54.42
CA GLY A 521 30.65 -17.65 -54.17
C GLY A 521 30.96 -18.55 -52.97
N ASP A 522 30.36 -19.74 -52.91
CA ASP A 522 30.83 -20.87 -52.07
C ASP A 522 32.30 -21.22 -52.41
N VAL A 523 33.22 -21.25 -51.44
CA VAL A 523 34.44 -22.08 -51.47
C VAL A 523 34.94 -22.43 -50.05
N VAL A 524 34.70 -23.70 -49.68
CA VAL A 524 35.43 -24.64 -48.79
C VAL A 524 35.40 -24.45 -47.28
#